data_AF-A0A7J3T3N1-F1
#
_entry.id   AF-A0A7J3T3N1-F1
#
_cell.length_a   1.000
_cell.length_b   1.000
_cell.length_c   1.000
_cell.angle_alpha   90.00
_cell.angle_beta   90.00
_cell.angle_gamma   90.00
#
_symmetry.space_group_name_H-M   'P 1'
#
loop_
_entity.id
_entity.type
_entity.pdbx_description
1 polymer ?
#
loop_
_entity_poly.entity_id
_entity_poly.type
_entity_poly.pdbx_seq_one_letter_code
_entity_poly.pdbx_strand_id
1 'polypeptide(L)'
;MLLACWALFASLLAAYYWLQYSDFVSRVGGVLIYVNVGIDYGNSTRIFYNDTKALTGETLFDVTRRVATVEFQAGPYVTSINNVKQAGDYGWTYWVWNTTSSGWSIVWENADAYLVTNRETFLWCYENSSFLTPQ
;
A
#
# COMPACT_ATOMS: atom_id res chain seq x y z
N MET A 1 -22.88 29.90 33.74
CA MET A 1 -22.18 28.93 34.61
C MET A 1 -22.23 27.52 34.05
N LEU A 2 -23.41 26.98 33.72
CA LEU A 2 -23.58 25.62 33.15
C LEU A 2 -22.72 25.36 31.89
N LEU A 3 -22.68 26.32 30.95
CA LEU A 3 -21.91 26.23 29.71
C LEU A 3 -20.38 26.20 29.95
N ALA A 4 -19.90 26.92 30.96
CA ALA A 4 -18.48 26.95 31.30
C ALA A 4 -18.04 25.60 31.92
N CYS A 5 -18.87 25.01 32.77
CA CYS A 5 -18.63 23.66 33.29
C CYS A 5 -18.61 22.62 32.16
N TRP A 6 -19.57 22.70 31.22
CA TRP A 6 -19.60 21.82 30.05
C TRP A 6 -18.34 21.95 29.18
N ALA A 7 -17.90 23.18 28.92
CA ALA A 7 -16.69 23.44 28.15
C ALA A 7 -15.45 22.85 28.83
N LEU A 8 -15.30 23.01 30.15
CA LEU A 8 -14.18 22.44 30.91
C LEU A 8 -14.18 20.90 30.85
N PHE A 9 -15.34 20.27 31.03
CA PHE A 9 -15.45 18.81 30.91
C PHE A 9 -15.13 18.34 29.50
N ALA A 10 -15.66 18.99 28.46
CA ALA A 10 -15.39 18.64 27.08
C ALA A 10 -13.90 18.79 26.74
N SER A 11 -13.24 19.86 27.20
CA SER A 11 -11.81 20.09 26.98
C SER A 11 -10.95 19.04 27.67
N LEU A 12 -11.26 18.67 28.92
CA LEU A 12 -10.54 17.62 29.64
C LEU A 12 -10.71 16.25 28.95
N LEU A 13 -11.92 15.93 28.52
CA LEU A 13 -12.21 14.70 27.79
C LEU A 13 -11.43 14.65 26.46
N ALA A 14 -11.46 15.74 25.70
CA ALA A 14 -10.73 15.86 24.44
C ALA A 14 -9.22 15.72 24.63
N ALA A 15 -8.66 16.36 25.66
CA ALA A 15 -7.24 16.24 25.99
C ALA A 15 -6.84 14.80 26.37
N TYR A 16 -7.67 14.12 27.17
CA TYR A 16 -7.46 12.72 27.54
C TYR A 16 -7.43 11.80 26.31
N TYR A 17 -8.43 11.93 25.42
CA TYR A 17 -8.49 11.14 24.19
C TYR A 17 -7.34 11.46 23.24
N TRP A 18 -6.94 12.72 23.14
CA TRP A 18 -5.79 13.13 22.32
C TRP A 18 -4.49 12.47 22.79
N LEU A 19 -4.22 12.49 24.10
CA LEU A 19 -3.04 11.84 24.67
C LEU A 19 -3.04 10.33 24.40
N GLN A 20 -4.17 9.66 24.64
CA GLN A 20 -4.30 8.23 24.40
C GLN A 20 -4.12 7.87 22.92
N TYR A 21 -4.68 8.67 22.00
CA TYR A 21 -4.51 8.50 20.56
C TYR A 21 -3.04 8.68 20.14
N SER A 22 -2.37 9.71 20.65
CA SER A 22 -0.97 9.98 20.32
C SER A 22 -0.01 8.89 20.81
N ASP A 23 -0.24 8.34 22.01
CA ASP A 23 0.54 7.23 22.57
C ASP A 23 0.28 5.92 21.81
N PHE A 24 -0.95 5.69 21.36
CA PHE A 24 -1.26 4.53 20.52
C PHE A 24 -0.55 4.60 19.16
N VAL A 25 -0.63 5.75 18.46
CA VAL A 25 0.01 5.95 17.16
C VAL A 25 1.54 5.85 17.28
N SER A 26 2.13 6.37 18.35
CA SER A 26 3.58 6.28 18.56
C SER A 26 4.06 4.85 18.82
N ARG A 27 3.27 4.03 19.53
CA ARG A 27 3.61 2.62 19.83
C ARG A 27 3.41 1.69 18.64
N VAL A 28 2.35 1.89 17.86
CA VAL A 28 2.04 1.06 16.68
C VAL A 28 2.86 1.49 15.46
N GLY A 29 3.41 2.71 15.47
CA GLY A 29 4.22 3.24 14.37
C GLY A 29 3.40 3.77 13.20
N GLY A 30 2.08 3.92 13.35
CA GLY A 30 1.19 4.43 12.30
C GLY A 30 -0.29 4.20 12.60
N VAL A 31 -1.16 4.73 11.72
CA VAL A 31 -2.62 4.48 11.76
C VAL A 31 -2.94 3.26 10.90
N LEU A 32 -3.83 2.38 11.37
CA LEU A 32 -4.32 1.24 10.60
C LEU A 32 -5.10 1.71 9.37
N ILE A 33 -4.66 1.26 8.20
CA ILE A 33 -5.24 1.54 6.89
C ILE A 33 -5.52 0.22 6.15
N TYR A 34 -6.36 0.30 5.13
CA TYR A 34 -6.75 -0.84 4.31
C TYR A 34 -6.40 -0.55 2.86
N VAL A 35 -5.74 -1.50 2.20
CA VAL A 35 -5.31 -1.37 0.80
C VAL A 35 -5.68 -2.63 0.03
N ASN A 36 -5.91 -2.48 -1.27
CA ASN A 36 -6.20 -3.61 -2.14
C ASN A 36 -4.97 -3.93 -2.98
N VAL A 37 -4.56 -5.20 -2.99
CA VAL A 37 -3.40 -5.65 -3.78
C VAL A 37 -3.86 -6.71 -4.77
N GLY A 38 -3.76 -6.40 -6.05
CA GLY A 38 -3.95 -7.33 -7.16
C GLY A 38 -2.62 -7.91 -7.63
N ILE A 39 -2.63 -9.16 -8.09
CA ILE A 39 -1.51 -9.81 -8.76
C ILE A 39 -2.04 -10.47 -10.02
N ASP A 40 -1.54 -10.02 -11.16
CA ASP A 40 -1.78 -10.57 -12.49
C ASP A 40 -0.52 -11.27 -13.00
N TYR A 41 -0.61 -12.57 -13.23
CA TYR A 41 0.50 -13.40 -13.66
C TYR A 41 0.71 -13.38 -15.19
N GLY A 42 -0.06 -12.60 -15.95
CA GLY A 42 0.06 -12.52 -17.42
C GLY A 42 -0.45 -13.77 -18.15
N ASN A 43 -0.89 -14.80 -17.42
CA ASN A 43 -1.43 -16.06 -17.95
C ASN A 43 -2.95 -16.16 -17.76
N SER A 44 -3.65 -15.02 -17.74
CA SER A 44 -5.08 -14.89 -17.39
C SER A 44 -5.44 -15.22 -15.94
N THR A 45 -4.44 -15.54 -15.09
CA THR A 45 -4.65 -15.67 -13.65
C THR A 45 -4.46 -14.32 -12.99
N ARG A 46 -5.53 -13.78 -12.41
CA ARG A 46 -5.50 -12.54 -11.63
C ARG A 46 -6.16 -12.78 -10.28
N ILE A 47 -5.47 -12.41 -9.21
CA ILE A 47 -5.92 -12.58 -7.82
C ILE A 47 -5.95 -11.21 -7.16
N PHE A 48 -7.02 -10.88 -6.45
CA PHE A 48 -7.14 -9.66 -5.66
C PHE A 48 -7.24 -9.98 -4.17
N TYR A 49 -6.40 -9.33 -3.38
CA TYR A 49 -6.42 -9.33 -1.92
C TYR A 49 -6.98 -7.99 -1.45
N ASN A 50 -8.30 -7.96 -1.28
CA ASN A 50 -9.01 -6.77 -0.82
C ASN A 50 -8.87 -6.60 0.70
N ASP A 51 -8.95 -5.35 1.16
CA ASP A 51 -8.89 -4.98 2.58
C ASP A 51 -7.64 -5.53 3.30
N THR A 52 -6.51 -5.57 2.59
CA THR A 52 -5.22 -5.93 3.16
C THR A 52 -4.84 -4.88 4.20
N LYS A 53 -4.60 -5.33 5.44
CA LYS A 53 -4.23 -4.46 6.56
C LYS A 53 -2.81 -3.93 6.38
N ALA A 54 -2.67 -2.61 6.42
CA ALA A 54 -1.41 -1.91 6.41
C ALA A 54 -1.39 -0.81 7.49
N LEU A 55 -0.21 -0.34 7.84
CA LEU A 55 -0.04 0.84 8.69
C LEU A 55 0.39 2.03 7.82
N THR A 56 -0.02 3.23 8.22
CA THR A 56 0.45 4.46 7.56
C THR A 56 1.97 4.53 7.63
N GLY A 57 2.62 4.81 6.49
CA GLY A 57 4.08 4.80 6.39
C GLY A 57 4.68 3.45 6.01
N GLU A 58 3.88 2.40 5.85
CA GLU A 58 4.34 1.16 5.22
C GLU A 58 4.48 1.32 3.70
N THR A 59 5.41 0.55 3.15
CA THR A 59 5.73 0.57 1.72
C THR A 59 4.85 -0.43 0.98
N LEU A 60 4.62 -0.23 -0.32
CA LEU A 60 3.91 -1.18 -1.15
C LEU A 60 4.57 -2.57 -1.11
N PHE A 61 5.90 -2.62 -1.04
CA PHE A 61 6.67 -3.84 -0.92
C PHE A 61 6.35 -4.61 0.37
N ASP A 62 6.30 -3.93 1.52
CA ASP A 62 5.97 -4.55 2.81
C ASP A 62 4.54 -5.09 2.83
N VAL A 63 3.59 -4.34 2.25
CA VAL A 63 2.20 -4.80 2.10
C VAL A 63 2.13 -6.04 1.20
N THR A 64 2.83 -6.01 0.06
CA THR A 64 2.81 -7.13 -0.90
C THR A 64 3.36 -8.40 -0.29
N ARG A 65 4.42 -8.30 0.54
CA ARG A 65 5.00 -9.44 1.27
C ARG A 65 4.07 -10.10 2.28
N ARG A 66 2.96 -9.45 2.67
CA ARG A 66 1.95 -10.06 3.55
C ARG A 66 0.98 -10.96 2.80
N VAL A 67 0.73 -10.67 1.52
CA VAL A 67 -0.26 -11.37 0.69
C VAL A 67 0.38 -12.34 -0.30
N ALA A 68 1.68 -12.18 -0.57
CA ALA A 68 2.40 -13.01 -1.52
C ALA A 68 3.86 -13.22 -1.10
N THR A 69 4.44 -14.33 -1.57
CA THR A 69 5.86 -14.60 -1.42
C THR A 69 6.62 -13.82 -2.48
N VAL A 70 7.34 -12.77 -2.06
CA VAL A 70 8.11 -11.90 -2.95
C VAL A 70 9.60 -12.19 -2.80
N GLU A 71 10.29 -12.48 -3.92
CA GLU A 71 11.76 -12.48 -3.99
C GLU A 71 12.24 -11.17 -4.62
N PHE A 72 13.38 -10.66 -4.15
CA PHE A 72 13.95 -9.39 -4.61
C PHE A 72 15.48 -9.49 -4.74
N GLN A 73 16.07 -8.65 -5.58
CA GLN A 73 17.52 -8.50 -5.72
C GLN A 73 18.03 -7.22 -5.04
N ALA A 74 19.36 -7.04 -5.02
CA ALA A 74 20.01 -5.91 -4.37
C ALA A 74 19.51 -4.57 -4.93
N GLY A 75 18.92 -3.76 -4.05
CA GLY A 75 18.12 -2.61 -4.45
C GLY A 75 16.72 -3.09 -4.87
N PRO A 76 15.67 -2.78 -4.07
CA PRO A 76 14.29 -3.31 -3.95
C PRO A 76 13.54 -3.76 -5.24
N TYR A 77 14.20 -4.53 -6.08
CA TYR A 77 13.73 -4.92 -7.39
C TYR A 77 13.07 -6.29 -7.24
N VAL A 78 11.74 -6.31 -7.41
CA VAL A 78 10.95 -7.52 -7.29
C VAL A 78 11.25 -8.45 -8.46
N THR A 79 11.85 -9.60 -8.16
CA THR A 79 12.25 -10.60 -9.16
C THR A 79 11.30 -11.77 -9.24
N SER A 80 10.47 -11.98 -8.21
CA SER A 80 9.52 -13.09 -8.16
C SER A 80 8.33 -12.76 -7.28
N ILE A 81 7.14 -13.22 -7.68
CA ILE A 81 5.93 -13.19 -6.85
C ILE A 81 5.26 -14.57 -6.92
N ASN A 82 4.99 -15.19 -5.77
CA ASN A 82 4.35 -16.52 -5.65
C ASN A 82 4.99 -17.60 -6.54
N ASN A 83 6.33 -17.65 -6.55
CA ASN A 83 7.17 -18.56 -7.34
C ASN A 83 7.22 -18.27 -8.86
N VAL A 84 6.57 -17.21 -9.34
CA VAL A 84 6.68 -16.77 -10.73
C VAL A 84 7.82 -15.76 -10.84
N LYS A 85 8.96 -16.24 -11.35
CA LYS A 85 10.18 -15.47 -11.53
C LYS A 85 10.18 -14.71 -12.84
N GLN A 86 10.79 -13.54 -12.86
CA GLN A 86 11.16 -12.84 -14.08
C GLN A 86 11.97 -13.75 -15.01
N ALA A 87 11.71 -13.65 -16.31
CA ALA A 87 12.36 -14.47 -17.32
C ALA A 87 12.43 -13.74 -18.67
N GLY A 88 13.64 -13.67 -19.23
CA GLY A 88 13.89 -12.97 -20.49
C GLY A 88 13.49 -11.49 -20.38
N ASP A 89 12.67 -11.03 -21.32
CA ASP A 89 12.17 -9.67 -21.35
C ASP A 89 10.95 -9.44 -20.44
N TYR A 90 10.44 -10.46 -19.72
CA TYR A 90 9.28 -10.32 -18.83
C TYR A 90 9.70 -10.05 -17.39
N GLY A 91 9.03 -9.08 -16.76
CA GLY A 91 9.28 -8.66 -15.40
C GLY A 91 8.00 -8.28 -14.65
N TRP A 92 8.17 -7.93 -13.38
CA TRP A 92 7.10 -7.47 -12.50
C TRP A 92 7.05 -5.95 -12.47
N THR A 93 5.90 -5.40 -12.81
CA THR A 93 5.60 -3.97 -12.71
C THR A 93 4.37 -3.80 -11.83
N TYR A 94 4.17 -2.61 -11.27
CA TYR A 94 2.96 -2.33 -10.52
C TYR A 94 2.28 -1.07 -11.04
N TRP A 95 0.96 -1.10 -10.93
CA TRP A 95 0.05 -0.06 -11.37
C TRP A 95 -0.80 0.37 -10.19
N VAL A 96 -1.12 1.66 -10.13
CA VAL A 96 -2.01 2.23 -9.13
C VAL A 96 -3.32 2.62 -9.79
N TRP A 97 -4.44 2.25 -9.18
CA TRP A 97 -5.75 2.67 -9.64
C TRP A 97 -6.00 4.12 -9.26
N ASN A 98 -6.20 4.97 -10.27
CA ASN A 98 -6.57 6.35 -10.08
C ASN A 98 -8.10 6.47 -10.09
N THR A 99 -8.68 6.80 -8.94
CA THR A 99 -10.13 6.95 -8.78
C THR A 99 -10.68 8.17 -9.54
N THR A 100 -9.87 9.20 -9.77
CA THR A 100 -10.27 10.44 -10.44
C THR A 100 -10.37 10.25 -11.95
N SER A 101 -9.37 9.60 -12.56
CA SER A 101 -9.37 9.29 -14.00
C SER A 101 -10.06 7.97 -14.34
N SER A 102 -10.47 7.19 -13.32
CA SER A 102 -11.05 5.85 -13.48
C SER A 102 -10.18 4.93 -14.35
N GLY A 103 -8.87 4.93 -14.09
CA GLY A 103 -7.90 4.19 -14.89
C GLY A 103 -6.64 3.80 -14.12
N TRP A 104 -5.88 2.86 -14.69
CA TRP A 104 -4.59 2.44 -14.15
C TRP A 104 -3.49 3.41 -14.58
N SER A 105 -2.62 3.76 -13.65
CA SER A 105 -1.46 4.62 -13.89
C SER A 105 -0.20 3.94 -13.40
N ILE A 106 0.85 3.99 -14.21
CA ILE A 106 2.17 3.51 -13.79
C ILE A 106 2.81 4.53 -12.85
N VAL A 107 3.49 4.02 -11.83
CA VAL A 107 4.28 4.84 -10.92
C VAL A 107 5.75 4.44 -11.09
N TRP A 108 6.60 5.43 -11.35
CA TRP A 108 8.04 5.24 -11.59
C TRP A 108 8.88 5.20 -10.30
N GLU A 109 8.21 5.11 -9.15
CA GLU A 109 8.83 4.95 -7.84
C GLU A 109 9.02 3.46 -7.54
N ASN A 110 10.06 3.10 -6.80
CA ASN A 110 10.25 1.71 -6.39
C ASN A 110 9.20 1.31 -5.33
N ALA A 111 8.79 0.04 -5.31
CA ALA A 111 7.76 -0.43 -4.39
C ALA A 111 8.16 -0.34 -2.90
N ASP A 112 9.46 -0.27 -2.59
CA ASP A 112 9.98 -0.06 -1.23
C ASP A 112 10.04 1.43 -0.81
N ALA A 113 9.88 2.36 -1.76
CA ALA A 113 9.85 3.79 -1.50
C ALA A 113 8.40 4.30 -1.50
N TYR A 114 7.53 3.66 -2.30
CA TYR A 114 6.13 4.05 -2.40
C TYR A 114 5.37 3.76 -1.10
N LEU A 115 4.96 4.83 -0.40
CA LEU A 115 4.17 4.76 0.82
C LEU A 115 2.68 4.60 0.50
N VAL A 116 2.06 3.55 1.04
CA VAL A 116 0.65 3.27 0.74
C VAL A 116 -0.29 4.18 1.53
N THR A 117 -1.40 4.56 0.90
CA THR A 117 -2.47 5.37 1.49
C THR A 117 -3.76 4.56 1.62
N ASN A 118 -4.60 4.94 2.60
CA ASN A 118 -5.85 4.23 2.85
C ASN A 118 -6.77 4.18 1.62
N ARG A 119 -7.29 2.98 1.34
CA ARG A 119 -8.18 2.62 0.22
C ARG A 119 -7.55 2.68 -1.17
N GLU A 120 -6.24 2.79 -1.26
CA GLU A 120 -5.57 2.63 -2.55
C GLU A 120 -5.67 1.19 -3.06
N THR A 121 -5.65 1.06 -4.38
CA THR A 121 -5.70 -0.22 -5.08
C THR A 121 -4.51 -0.33 -6.00
N PHE A 122 -3.72 -1.37 -5.78
CA PHE A 122 -2.52 -1.69 -6.52
C PHE A 122 -2.74 -2.94 -7.36
N LEU A 123 -2.05 -3.03 -8.49
CA LEU A 123 -2.03 -4.21 -9.33
C LEU A 123 -0.60 -4.50 -9.78
N TRP A 124 -0.05 -5.61 -9.33
CA TRP A 124 1.17 -6.19 -9.87
C TRP A 124 0.85 -6.89 -11.19
N CYS A 125 1.57 -6.57 -12.25
CA CYS A 125 1.44 -7.17 -13.57
C CYS A 125 2.74 -7.85 -13.96
N TYR A 126 2.64 -9.09 -14.41
CA TYR A 126 3.75 -9.78 -15.07
C TYR A 126 3.69 -9.50 -16.58
N GLU A 127 4.52 -8.57 -17.04
CA GLU A 127 4.47 -8.06 -18.40
C GLU A 127 5.86 -7.91 -19.04
N ASN A 128 5.88 -7.71 -20.35
CA ASN A 128 7.12 -7.51 -21.07
C ASN A 128 7.69 -6.11 -20.77
N SER A 129 8.99 -6.03 -20.49
CA SER A 129 9.71 -4.79 -20.19
C SER A 129 9.68 -3.77 -21.33
N SER A 130 9.39 -4.19 -22.58
CA SER A 130 9.13 -3.29 -23.71
C SER A 130 7.86 -2.44 -23.58
N PHE A 131 6.91 -2.81 -22.70
CA PHE A 131 5.76 -1.95 -22.38
C PHE A 131 6.14 -0.72 -21.54
N LEU A 132 7.34 -0.72 -20.95
CA LEU A 132 7.88 0.38 -20.14
C LEU A 132 8.70 1.39 -20.95
N THR A 133 9.01 1.09 -22.21
CA THR A 133 9.66 2.05 -23.11
C THR A 133 8.60 2.91 -23.81
N PRO A 134 8.75 4.25 -23.85
CA PRO A 134 7.87 5.10 -24.66
C PRO A 134 7.90 4.63 -26.12
N GLN A 135 6.74 4.39 -26.72
CA GLN A 135 6.60 4.17 -28.16
C GLN A 135 6.83 5.46 -28.94
#